data_AF-A0A3S4YZR3-F1
#
_entry.id   AF-A0A3S4YZR3-F1
#
_cell.length_a   1.000
_cell.length_b   1.000
_cell.length_c   1.000
_cell.angle_alpha   90.00
_cell.angle_beta   90.00
_cell.angle_gamma   90.00
#
_symmetry.space_group_name_H-M   'P 1'
#
loop_
_entity.id
_entity.type
_entity.pdbx_description
1 polymer ?
#
loop_
_entity_poly.entity_id
_entity_poly.type
_entity_poly.pdbx_seq_one_letter_code
_entity_poly.pdbx_strand_id
1 'polypeptide(L)' 'MRKIVQRESERLNIPAQNIISADCIRRLCWDPPEPYSQEALLEALRSHDVRPWQVEILAPDLHEVFQRHLG' A
#
# COMPACT_ATOMS: atom_id res chain seq x y z
N MET A 1 -7.92 0.05 -1.79
CA MET A 1 -6.73 -0.61 -2.39
C MET A 1 -6.72 -0.59 -3.91
N ARG A 2 -7.56 -1.36 -4.62
CA ARG A 2 -7.49 -1.45 -6.11
C ARG A 2 -7.54 -0.09 -6.83
N LYS A 3 -8.40 0.83 -6.41
CA LYS A 3 -8.52 2.17 -7.00
C LYS A 3 -7.23 3.01 -6.85
N ILE A 4 -6.53 2.89 -5.73
CA ILE A 4 -5.26 3.59 -5.47
C ILE A 4 -4.22 3.08 -6.48
N VAL A 5 -4.05 1.76 -6.56
CA VAL A 5 -3.08 1.14 -7.47
C VAL A 5 -3.35 1.49 -8.94
N GLN A 6 -4.62 1.49 -9.35
CA GLN A 6 -5.00 1.85 -10.72
C GLN A 6 -4.66 3.31 -11.03
N ARG A 7 -4.97 4.24 -10.12
CA ARG A 7 -4.66 5.67 -10.26
C ARG A 7 -3.15 5.90 -10.40
N GLU A 8 -2.34 5.24 -9.57
CA GLU A 8 -0.88 5.39 -9.62
C GLU A 8 -0.25 4.74 -10.85
N SER A 9 -0.80 3.61 -11.30
CA SER A 9 -0.43 2.97 -12.57
C SER A 9 -0.65 3.90 -13.76
N GLU A 10 -1.81 4.56 -13.82
CA GLU A 10 -2.15 5.55 -14.85
C GLU A 10 -1.24 6.79 -14.76
N ARG A 11 -1.03 7.33 -13.55
CA ARG A 11 -0.19 8.52 -13.32
C ARG A 11 1.27 8.30 -13.73
N LEU A 12 1.81 7.11 -13.46
CA LEU A 12 3.21 6.76 -13.75
C LEU A 12 3.39 6.10 -15.13
N ASN A 13 2.29 5.79 -15.83
CA ASN A 13 2.29 5.06 -17.09
C ASN A 13 3.08 3.73 -17.05
N ILE A 14 2.87 2.96 -15.98
CA ILE A 14 3.45 1.61 -15.81
C ILE A 14 2.38 0.61 -15.40
N PRO A 15 2.55 -0.70 -15.69
CA PRO A 15 1.59 -1.72 -15.28
C PRO A 15 1.33 -1.74 -13.77
N ALA A 16 0.08 -1.95 -13.35
CA ALA A 16 -0.31 -2.02 -11.94
C ALA A 16 0.50 -3.06 -11.13
N GLN A 17 0.89 -4.18 -11.75
CA GLN A 17 1.75 -5.19 -11.12
C GLN A 17 3.16 -4.67 -10.75
N ASN A 18 3.61 -3.58 -11.38
CA ASN A 18 4.88 -2.93 -11.08
C ASN A 18 4.74 -1.93 -9.93
N ILE A 19 3.51 -1.55 -9.55
CA ILE A 19 3.24 -0.66 -8.42
C ILE A 19 3.31 -1.44 -7.11
N ILE A 20 2.59 -2.56 -7.03
CA ILE A 20 2.57 -3.44 -5.86
C ILE A 20 2.12 -4.84 -6.28
N SER A 21 2.64 -5.88 -5.61
CA SER A 21 2.23 -7.25 -5.88
C SER A 21 0.80 -7.51 -5.38
N ALA A 22 0.06 -8.36 -6.09
CA ALA A 22 -1.25 -8.80 -5.63
C ALA A 22 -1.20 -9.55 -4.29
N ASP A 23 -0.06 -10.17 -3.97
CA ASP A 23 0.16 -10.85 -2.69
C ASP A 23 0.24 -9.87 -1.53
N CYS A 24 1.01 -8.79 -1.69
CA CYS A 24 1.12 -7.74 -0.67
C CYS A 24 -0.25 -7.09 -0.39
N ILE A 25 -1.04 -6.80 -1.44
CA ILE A 25 -2.42 -6.30 -1.26
C ILE A 25 -3.26 -7.27 -0.44
N ARG A 26 -3.21 -8.58 -0.75
CA ARG A 26 -3.99 -9.60 -0.03
C ARG A 26 -3.59 -9.68 1.44
N ARG A 27 -2.29 -9.62 1.74
CA ARG A 27 -1.77 -9.62 3.13
C ARG A 27 -2.26 -8.41 3.91
N LEU A 28 -2.07 -7.21 3.37
CA LEU A 28 -2.53 -5.96 4.01
C LEU A 28 -4.05 -5.94 4.27
N CYS A 29 -4.84 -6.63 3.45
CA CYS A 29 -6.28 -6.74 3.65
C CYS A 29 -6.68 -7.79 4.70
N TRP A 30 -5.87 -8.83 4.91
CA TRP A 30 -6.17 -9.93 5.83
C TRP A 30 -5.57 -9.71 7.22
N ASP A 31 -4.38 -9.10 7.27
CA ASP A 31 -3.59 -8.84 8.46
C ASP A 31 -3.04 -7.41 8.39
N PRO A 32 -3.91 -6.40 8.58
CA PRO A 32 -3.48 -5.00 8.55
C PRO A 32 -2.54 -4.71 9.74
N PRO A 33 -1.42 -3.99 9.53
CA PRO A 33 -0.46 -3.70 10.58
C PRO A 33 -1.06 -2.85 11.71
N GLU A 34 -0.82 -3.28 12.94
CA GLU A 34 -1.18 -2.56 14.16
C GLU A 34 0.06 -1.95 14.83
N PRO A 35 -0.01 -0.71 15.36
CA PRO A 35 -1.15 0.21 15.28
C PRO A 35 -1.38 0.67 13.83
N TYR A 36 -2.59 1.13 13.48
CA TYR A 36 -2.90 1.62 12.11
C TYR A 36 -2.22 2.97 11.77
N SER A 37 -1.02 3.21 12.29
CA SER A 37 -0.20 4.39 12.06
C SER A 37 0.52 4.32 10.71
N GLN A 38 1.02 5.47 10.26
CA GLN A 38 1.79 5.53 9.03
C GLN A 38 3.10 4.74 9.16
N GLU A 39 3.75 4.78 10.32
CA GLU A 39 5.00 4.08 10.59
C GLU A 39 4.83 2.56 10.53
N ALA A 40 3.78 2.01 11.13
CA ALA A 40 3.50 0.57 11.09
C ALA A 40 3.20 0.10 9.66
N LEU A 41 2.47 0.90 8.88
CA LEU A 41 2.22 0.63 7.48
C LEU A 41 3.52 0.65 6.64
N LEU A 42 4.41 1.61 6.88
CA LEU A 42 5.71 1.68 6.20
C LEU A 42 6.55 0.43 6.49
N GLU A 43 6.59 -0.02 7.74
CA GLU A 43 7.32 -1.22 8.12
C GLU A 43 6.72 -2.48 7.49
N ALA A 44 5.39 -2.61 7.48
CA ALA A 44 4.70 -3.72 6.84
C ALA A 44 4.99 -3.79 5.34
N LEU A 45 4.95 -2.66 4.63
CA LEU A 45 5.29 -2.60 3.21
C LEU A 45 6.75 -3.01 2.95
N ARG A 46 7.69 -2.48 3.77
CA ARG A 46 9.11 -2.84 3.66
C ARG A 46 9.37 -4.32 3.92
N SER A 47 8.64 -4.93 4.85
CA SER A 47 8.73 -6.37 5.14
C SER A 47 8.25 -7.27 4.00
N HIS A 48 7.50 -6.71 3.04
CA HIS A 48 6.91 -7.42 1.90
C HIS A 48 7.63 -7.13 0.57
N ASP A 49 8.93 -6.83 0.62
CA ASP A 49 9.78 -6.53 -0.54
C ASP A 49 9.31 -5.35 -1.41
N VAL A 50 8.45 -4.49 -0.86
CA VAL A 50 7.98 -3.28 -1.54
C VAL A 50 9.14 -2.29 -1.61
N ARG A 51 9.49 -1.88 -2.84
CA ARG A 51 10.62 -0.98 -3.11
C ARG A 51 10.36 0.40 -2.49
N PRO A 52 11.39 1.15 -2.06
CA PRO A 52 11.21 2.47 -1.44
C PRO A 52 10.28 3.42 -2.22
N TRP A 53 10.46 3.51 -3.54
CA TRP A 53 9.61 4.35 -4.40
C TRP A 53 8.13 3.90 -4.44
N GLN A 54 7.85 2.59 -4.34
CA GLN A 54 6.49 2.06 -4.29
C GLN A 54 5.83 2.41 -2.94
N VAL A 55 6.61 2.30 -1.85
CA VAL A 55 6.17 2.69 -0.51
C VAL A 55 5.81 4.17 -0.47
N GLU A 56 6.67 5.04 -0.98
CA GLU A 56 6.42 6.49 -1.03
C GLU A 56 5.13 6.86 -1.76
N ILE A 57 4.82 6.13 -2.83
CA ILE A 57 3.63 6.38 -3.66
C ILE A 57 2.35 5.84 -3.00
N LEU A 58 2.44 4.74 -2.26
CA LEU A 58 1.26 4.05 -1.72
C LEU A 58 0.95 4.43 -0.26
N ALA A 59 1.97 4.68 0.55
CA ALA A 59 1.79 4.87 1.99
C ALA A 59 0.78 5.98 2.37
N PRO A 60 0.73 7.15 1.69
CA PRO A 60 -0.24 8.20 2.04
C PRO A 60 -1.70 7.75 1.88
N ASP A 61 -2.07 7.22 0.71
CA ASP A 61 -3.45 6.80 0.45
C ASP A 61 -3.85 5.55 1.23
N LEU A 62 -2.90 4.61 1.41
CA LEU A 62 -3.13 3.41 2.19
C LEU A 62 -3.37 3.75 3.67
N HIS A 63 -2.61 4.72 4.22
CA HIS A 63 -2.81 5.18 5.59
C HIS A 63 -4.18 5.84 5.78
N GLU A 64 -4.61 6.69 4.84
CA GLU A 64 -5.97 7.29 4.89
C GLU A 64 -7.07 6.22 4.87
N VAL A 65 -6.90 5.17 4.05
CA VAL A 65 -7.85 4.05 3.99
C VAL A 65 -7.88 3.28 5.31
N PHE A 66 -6.73 2.99 5.91
CA PHE A 66 -6.67 2.28 7.19
C PHE A 66 -7.29 3.10 8.32
N GLN A 67 -6.95 4.39 8.41
CA GLN A 67 -7.55 5.30 9.39
C GLN A 67 -9.06 5.40 9.24
N ARG A 68 -9.59 5.46 8.00
CA ARG A 68 -11.03 5.58 7.75
C ARG A 68 -11.82 4.31 8.09
N HIS A 69 -11.22 3.12 7.95
CA HIS A 69 -11.95 1.85 7.98
C HIS A 69 -11.60 0.93 9.14
N LEU A 70 -10.45 1.13 9.78
CA LEU A 70 -9.96 0.29 10.88
C LEU A 70 -9.61 1.09 12.14
N GLY A 71 -9.34 2.40 12.02
CA GLY A 71 -9.05 3.31 13.12
C GLY A 71 -10.26 3.75 13.94
#